data_AF-A0A6C8GP82-F1
#
_entry.id   AF-A0A6C8GP82-F1
#
_cell.length_a   1.000
_cell.length_b   1.000
_cell.length_c   1.000
_cell.angle_alpha   90.00
_cell.angle_beta   90.00
_cell.angle_gamma   90.00
#
_symmetry.space_group_name_H-M   'P 1'
#
loop_
_entity.id
_entity.type
_entity.pdbx_description
1 polymer ?
#
loop_
_entity_poly.entity_id
_entity_poly.type
_entity_poly.pdbx_seq_one_letter_code
_entity_poly.pdbx_strand_id
1 'polypeptide(L)'
;DIARLPKSLKVLLENLLRWQDGESVTDEDIQALAGWLKNAHADREIAWRPARVLMQDFTGVPAVVDLAAMREAVKRLGGDTTKVNPLSPVDLVIDHSVTVDHFGDDDAFEENVRLEMERNHERYMFLKWGKQAFSRFSVVPPGTGICHQVNLEYLGKAVWSELQDGEWIAYPDSLVGTDSHTTMINGLGVLGWGVGGIEAEAAMLGQPVSMLIPDVVGFKLTGKLREGITATDLVLTVTQMLRKHGVVGKFVEFYGDGLDSLPLADRATIANMSPEYGATCGFFPIDAITLEYMRLSGRSDDLVELVETYAKAQGMWRNPGDEPVFTSTLELDMGDVEASLAGPKRPQDRVALGDVPKAFAASAELELNTAQRDRQPVDYTMNGQPYQLPDGAVVIAAITSCTNTSNPSVLMAAGLLAKKAVTLGLKRQPWVKASLAPGSKVVSDYLAQAKLTPYLDELGFNLVGYGCTTCIGNSGPLPEPIETAIKKGDLTVGAVLSGNRNLALKLPA
;
A
#
# COMPACT_ATOMS: atom_id res chain seq x y z
N ASP A 1 -16.37 10.48 29.23
CA ASP A 1 -16.39 9.03 28.94
C ASP A 1 -15.57 8.80 27.69
N ILE A 2 -14.29 8.40 27.82
CA ILE A 2 -13.39 8.15 26.67
C ILE A 2 -13.66 6.81 25.97
N ALA A 3 -14.57 5.97 26.50
CA ALA A 3 -14.81 4.64 25.97
C ALA A 3 -15.34 4.68 24.52
N ARG A 4 -16.09 5.73 24.19
CA ARG A 4 -16.71 5.94 22.86
C ARG A 4 -15.85 6.70 21.85
N LEU A 5 -14.61 7.06 22.20
CA LEU A 5 -13.68 7.62 21.21
C LEU A 5 -13.46 6.61 20.07
N PRO A 6 -13.31 7.09 18.81
CA PRO A 6 -12.73 6.30 17.74
C PRO A 6 -11.43 5.66 18.21
N LYS A 7 -11.21 4.40 17.85
CA LYS A 7 -10.03 3.64 18.30
C LYS A 7 -8.74 4.28 17.77
N SER A 8 -8.77 4.90 16.60
CA SER A 8 -7.67 5.70 16.05
C SER A 8 -7.28 6.88 16.96
N LEU A 9 -8.27 7.57 17.57
CA LEU A 9 -8.00 8.66 18.53
C LEU A 9 -7.51 8.13 19.87
N LYS A 10 -7.85 6.90 20.25
CA LYS A 10 -7.27 6.26 21.45
C LYS A 10 -5.77 6.00 21.28
N VAL A 11 -5.31 5.66 20.08
CA VAL A 11 -3.87 5.54 19.77
C VAL A 11 -3.16 6.89 19.94
N LEU A 12 -3.76 7.98 19.47
CA LEU A 12 -3.23 9.33 19.71
C LEU A 12 -3.24 9.69 21.21
N LEU A 13 -4.31 9.34 21.93
CA LEU A 13 -4.44 9.65 23.36
C LEU A 13 -3.40 8.93 24.20
N GLU A 14 -3.16 7.64 23.93
CA GLU A 14 -2.07 6.89 24.56
C GLU A 14 -0.73 7.58 24.33
N ASN A 15 -0.48 8.02 23.09
CA ASN A 15 0.78 8.67 22.74
C ASN A 15 1.00 9.96 23.52
N LEU A 16 -0.03 10.81 23.61
CA LEU A 16 0.04 12.04 24.39
C LEU A 16 0.26 11.76 25.88
N LEU A 17 -0.45 10.77 26.44
CA LEU A 17 -0.28 10.39 27.85
C LEU A 17 1.13 9.90 28.16
N ARG A 18 1.70 9.06 27.28
CA ARG A 18 3.06 8.52 27.47
C ARG A 18 4.16 9.56 27.30
N TRP A 19 3.91 10.59 26.49
CA TRP A 19 4.88 11.64 26.21
C TRP A 19 4.60 12.97 26.92
N GLN A 20 3.72 12.97 27.93
CA GLN A 20 3.43 14.16 28.72
C GLN A 20 4.69 14.67 29.42
N ASP A 21 5.10 15.89 29.08
CA ASP A 21 6.29 16.55 29.62
C ASP A 21 6.05 18.00 30.08
N GLY A 22 4.86 18.55 29.80
CA GLY A 22 4.51 19.94 30.13
C GLY A 22 5.10 20.99 29.18
N GLU A 23 5.86 20.58 28.16
CA GLU A 23 6.45 21.45 27.15
C GLU A 23 5.95 21.12 25.74
N SER A 24 6.22 19.91 25.27
CA SER A 24 5.80 19.43 23.95
C SER A 24 4.42 18.80 23.99
N VAL A 25 4.06 18.15 25.09
CA VAL A 25 2.72 17.62 25.34
C VAL A 25 2.24 18.12 26.71
N THR A 26 1.20 18.93 26.68
CA THR A 26 0.60 19.60 27.84
C THR A 26 -0.65 18.88 28.33
N ASP A 27 -1.07 19.15 29.57
CA ASP A 27 -2.36 18.67 30.09
C ASP A 27 -3.53 19.15 29.21
N GLU A 28 -3.46 20.36 28.67
CA GLU A 28 -4.47 20.91 27.77
C GLU A 28 -4.62 20.09 26.48
N ASP A 29 -3.53 19.54 25.95
CA ASP A 29 -3.56 18.72 24.72
C ASP A 29 -4.31 17.41 24.96
N ILE A 30 -4.03 16.76 26.10
CA ILE A 30 -4.69 15.52 26.53
C ILE A 30 -6.18 15.78 26.78
N GLN A 31 -6.52 16.86 27.48
CA GLN A 31 -7.91 17.23 27.76
C GLN A 31 -8.67 17.64 26.50
N ALA A 32 -8.02 18.28 25.52
CA ALA A 32 -8.62 18.61 24.24
C ALA A 32 -8.99 17.34 23.44
N LEU A 33 -8.09 16.36 23.39
CA LEU A 33 -8.35 15.09 22.72
C LEU A 33 -9.44 14.28 23.41
N ALA A 34 -9.43 14.20 24.75
CA ALA A 34 -10.52 13.58 25.51
C ALA A 34 -11.85 14.35 25.33
N GLY A 35 -11.78 15.66 25.20
CA GLY A 35 -12.89 16.58 24.98
C GLY A 35 -13.51 16.51 23.58
N TRP A 36 -12.80 15.96 22.59
CA TRP A 36 -13.23 15.78 21.21
C TRP A 36 -14.64 15.17 21.12
N LEU A 37 -14.95 14.21 22.00
CA LEU A 37 -16.25 13.51 22.05
C LEU A 37 -17.47 14.41 22.25
N LYS A 38 -17.30 15.61 22.81
CA LYS A 38 -18.43 16.51 23.08
C LYS A 38 -19.06 17.00 21.78
N ASN A 39 -18.22 17.25 20.77
CA ASN A 39 -18.63 17.86 19.50
C ASN A 39 -18.21 17.02 18.28
N ALA A 40 -17.57 15.86 18.51
CA ALA A 40 -16.89 15.05 17.48
C ALA A 40 -15.90 15.87 16.62
N HIS A 41 -15.24 16.84 17.26
CA HIS A 41 -14.34 17.81 16.65
C HIS A 41 -13.48 18.50 17.74
N ALA A 42 -12.27 18.93 17.39
CA ALA A 42 -11.41 19.75 18.24
C ALA A 42 -10.45 20.63 17.43
N ASP A 43 -10.45 21.95 17.70
CA ASP A 43 -9.51 22.92 17.12
C ASP A 43 -8.25 23.05 17.98
N ARG A 44 -7.51 21.94 18.15
CA ARG A 44 -6.25 21.92 18.91
C ARG A 44 -5.18 21.20 18.11
N GLU A 45 -3.99 21.80 18.09
CA GLU A 45 -2.77 21.17 17.56
C GLU A 45 -2.11 20.36 18.66
N ILE A 46 -1.61 19.18 18.30
CA ILE A 46 -0.95 18.23 19.21
C ILE A 46 0.39 17.78 18.62
N ALA A 47 1.30 17.42 19.52
CA ALA A 47 2.62 16.88 19.19
C ALA A 47 2.61 15.35 19.29
N TRP A 48 2.47 14.66 18.15
CA TRP A 48 2.41 13.20 18.10
C TRP A 48 3.77 12.59 17.76
N ARG A 49 4.20 11.56 18.50
CA ARG A 49 5.49 10.88 18.29
C ARG A 49 5.28 9.46 17.75
N PRO A 50 5.53 9.18 16.46
CA PRO A 50 5.41 7.82 15.92
C PRO A 50 6.37 6.86 16.63
N ALA A 51 5.95 5.61 16.81
CA ALA A 51 6.80 4.58 17.41
C ALA A 51 8.00 4.21 16.51
N ARG A 52 7.86 4.33 15.19
CA ARG A 52 8.90 4.01 14.20
C ARG A 52 8.70 4.76 12.87
N VAL A 53 9.68 4.66 11.98
CA VAL A 53 9.63 5.21 10.61
C VAL A 53 9.85 4.10 9.59
N LEU A 54 9.04 4.08 8.52
CA LEU A 54 9.22 3.18 7.37
C LEU A 54 9.72 3.96 6.15
N MET A 55 10.69 3.42 5.43
CA MET A 55 11.26 4.06 4.26
C MET A 55 11.38 3.08 3.10
N GLN A 56 11.43 3.63 1.89
CA GLN A 56 11.74 2.91 0.65
C GLN A 56 12.96 3.54 -0.04
N ASP A 57 13.59 2.89 -1.01
CA ASP A 57 14.91 3.30 -1.52
C ASP A 57 14.96 4.61 -2.31
N PHE A 58 13.88 5.05 -2.97
CA PHE A 58 13.82 6.34 -3.67
C PHE A 58 13.84 7.53 -2.70
N THR A 59 13.14 7.43 -1.58
CA THR A 59 13.12 8.48 -0.54
C THR A 59 14.12 8.23 0.58
N GLY A 60 14.59 7.00 0.71
CA GLY A 60 15.57 6.59 1.71
C GLY A 60 16.98 7.00 1.37
N VAL A 61 17.37 6.97 0.09
CA VAL A 61 18.66 7.50 -0.37
C VAL A 61 18.84 8.98 0.01
N PRO A 62 17.93 9.91 -0.37
CA PRO A 62 18.10 11.32 0.01
C PRO A 62 18.11 11.53 1.52
N ALA A 63 17.25 10.85 2.29
CA ALA A 63 17.27 10.97 3.75
C ALA A 63 18.59 10.51 4.40
N VAL A 64 19.21 9.44 3.88
CA VAL A 64 20.54 9.01 4.35
C VAL A 64 21.63 10.03 3.94
N VAL A 65 21.49 10.68 2.79
CA VAL A 65 22.33 11.83 2.41
C VAL A 65 22.14 12.98 3.39
N ASP A 66 20.91 13.31 3.76
CA ASP A 66 20.60 14.41 4.67
C ASP A 66 21.16 14.14 6.08
N LEU A 67 21.02 12.92 6.60
CA LEU A 67 21.68 12.53 7.86
C LEU A 67 23.21 12.64 7.79
N ALA A 68 23.82 12.27 6.66
CA ALA A 68 25.25 12.42 6.46
C ALA A 68 25.68 13.90 6.41
N ALA A 69 24.91 14.74 5.73
CA ALA A 69 25.11 16.18 5.64
C ALA A 69 24.93 16.86 7.01
N MET A 70 23.94 16.43 7.80
CA MET A 70 23.72 16.90 9.17
C MET A 70 24.90 16.56 10.08
N ARG A 71 25.48 15.36 9.97
CA ARG A 71 26.72 15.01 10.71
C ARG A 71 27.87 15.94 10.36
N GLU A 72 28.06 16.24 9.07
CA GLU A 72 29.09 17.17 8.62
C GLU A 72 28.83 18.60 9.13
N ALA A 73 27.57 19.06 9.13
CA ALA A 73 27.20 20.36 9.67
C ALA A 73 27.46 20.45 11.19
N VAL A 74 27.05 19.45 11.96
CA VAL A 74 27.30 19.37 13.41
C VAL A 74 28.81 19.37 13.71
N LYS A 75 29.60 18.64 12.92
CA LYS A 75 31.06 18.63 13.04
C LYS A 75 31.67 20.01 12.79
N ARG A 76 31.23 20.74 11.77
CA ARG A 76 31.70 22.11 11.47
C ARG A 76 31.39 23.09 12.59
N LEU A 77 30.28 22.88 13.31
CA LEU A 77 29.90 23.66 14.48
C LEU A 77 30.60 23.21 15.78
N GLY A 78 31.50 22.22 15.71
CA GLY A 78 32.21 21.68 16.89
C GLY A 78 31.34 20.79 17.79
N GLY A 79 30.19 20.33 17.30
CA GLY A 79 29.26 19.47 18.03
C GLY A 79 29.58 17.98 17.90
N ASP A 80 28.84 17.17 18.66
CA ASP A 80 28.96 15.71 18.66
C ASP A 80 28.12 15.08 17.54
N THR A 81 28.80 14.58 16.51
CA THR A 81 28.17 13.94 15.35
C THR A 81 27.39 12.66 15.70
N THR A 82 27.69 12.01 16.83
CA THR A 82 27.00 10.78 17.24
C THR A 82 25.55 11.04 17.65
N LYS A 83 25.21 12.30 17.99
CA LYS A 83 23.83 12.74 18.25
C LYS A 83 22.96 12.79 16.99
N VAL A 84 23.56 12.81 15.80
CA VAL A 84 22.84 12.65 14.54
C VAL A 84 22.70 11.15 14.27
N ASN A 85 21.70 10.57 14.94
CA ASN A 85 21.29 9.19 14.83
C ASN A 85 19.78 9.08 15.00
N PRO A 86 19.13 8.11 14.33
CA PRO A 86 17.73 7.80 14.61
C PRO A 86 17.49 7.47 16.08
N LEU A 87 16.59 8.21 16.71
CA LEU A 87 16.07 7.97 18.05
C LEU A 87 14.94 6.94 18.04
N SER A 88 14.18 6.84 16.95
CA SER A 88 13.18 5.79 16.73
C SER A 88 13.71 4.73 15.75
N PRO A 89 13.20 3.48 15.79
CA PRO A 89 13.50 2.47 14.78
C PRO A 89 13.15 2.98 13.37
N VAL A 90 14.05 2.75 12.43
CA VAL A 90 13.88 3.08 11.01
C VAL A 90 14.11 1.81 10.20
N ASP A 91 13.13 1.42 9.41
CA ASP A 91 13.23 0.29 8.49
C ASP A 91 13.16 0.79 7.05
N LEU A 92 14.22 0.58 6.27
CA LEU A 92 14.26 0.89 4.84
C LEU A 92 14.12 -0.40 4.02
N VAL A 93 13.19 -0.43 3.08
CA VAL A 93 13.01 -1.55 2.14
C VAL A 93 13.40 -1.12 0.74
N ILE A 94 14.22 -1.91 0.05
CA ILE A 94 14.63 -1.65 -1.34
C ILE A 94 13.66 -2.37 -2.28
N ASP A 95 12.78 -1.63 -2.94
CA ASP A 95 11.66 -2.15 -3.74
C ASP A 95 11.26 -1.28 -4.96
N HIS A 96 11.75 -0.05 -5.08
CA HIS A 96 11.43 0.89 -6.16
C HIS A 96 12.41 0.84 -7.34
N SER A 97 13.42 -0.02 -7.28
CA SER A 97 14.52 -0.04 -8.26
C SER A 97 14.38 -1.10 -9.36
N VAL A 98 13.62 -2.17 -9.12
CA VAL A 98 13.38 -3.21 -10.14
C VAL A 98 12.44 -2.70 -11.23
N THR A 99 12.76 -3.01 -12.48
CA THR A 99 11.98 -2.67 -13.67
C THR A 99 11.68 -3.94 -14.46
N VAL A 100 10.52 -3.99 -15.12
CA VAL A 100 10.12 -5.14 -15.95
C VAL A 100 10.75 -5.02 -17.33
N ASP A 101 12.07 -5.13 -17.42
CA ASP A 101 12.80 -5.10 -18.70
C ASP A 101 12.55 -6.38 -19.51
N HIS A 102 12.54 -7.53 -18.83
CA HIS A 102 12.25 -8.87 -19.36
C HIS A 102 10.95 -9.42 -18.79
N PHE A 103 10.19 -10.20 -19.56
CA PHE A 103 8.87 -10.71 -19.17
C PHE A 103 8.43 -11.92 -20.00
N GLY A 104 7.48 -12.69 -19.47
CA GLY A 104 6.75 -13.71 -20.21
C GLY A 104 7.49 -15.04 -20.43
N ASP A 105 8.61 -15.26 -19.73
CA ASP A 105 9.39 -16.49 -19.72
C ASP A 105 10.12 -16.68 -18.37
N ASP A 106 10.81 -17.82 -18.25
CA ASP A 106 11.46 -18.27 -17.01
C ASP A 106 12.72 -17.46 -16.65
N ASP A 107 13.35 -16.82 -17.64
CA ASP A 107 14.57 -16.02 -17.45
C ASP A 107 14.25 -14.60 -16.94
N ALA A 108 12.98 -14.18 -17.01
CA ALA A 108 12.56 -12.81 -16.70
C ALA A 108 12.99 -12.32 -15.32
N PHE A 109 12.86 -13.16 -14.29
CA PHE A 109 13.24 -12.80 -12.92
C PHE A 109 14.74 -12.52 -12.79
N GLU A 110 15.58 -13.44 -13.30
CA GLU A 110 17.04 -13.34 -13.17
C GLU A 110 17.58 -12.13 -13.93
N GLU A 111 17.11 -11.90 -15.15
CA GLU A 111 17.56 -10.77 -15.96
C GLU A 111 17.15 -9.41 -15.38
N ASN A 112 15.93 -9.29 -14.87
CA ASN A 112 15.49 -8.05 -14.22
C ASN A 112 16.29 -7.74 -12.96
N VAL A 113 16.60 -8.75 -12.14
CA VAL A 113 17.45 -8.59 -10.94
C VAL A 113 18.89 -8.23 -11.33
N ARG A 114 19.44 -8.85 -12.39
CA ARG A 114 20.78 -8.53 -12.89
C ARG A 114 20.87 -7.07 -13.32
N LEU A 115 19.91 -6.60 -14.11
CA LEU A 115 19.83 -5.21 -14.57
C LEU A 115 19.61 -4.22 -13.41
N GLU A 116 18.76 -4.58 -12.45
CA GLU A 116 18.56 -3.78 -11.23
C GLU A 116 19.88 -3.54 -10.48
N MET A 117 20.64 -4.61 -10.25
CA MET A 117 21.94 -4.54 -9.56
C MET A 117 22.97 -3.73 -10.33
N GLU A 118 23.03 -3.91 -11.65
CA GLU A 118 23.93 -3.16 -12.53
C GLU A 118 23.65 -1.65 -12.48
N ARG A 119 22.37 -1.27 -12.57
CA ARG A 119 21.94 0.14 -12.62
C ARG A 119 22.02 0.85 -11.27
N ASN A 120 21.88 0.13 -10.15
CA ASN A 120 21.72 0.72 -8.81
C ASN A 120 22.86 0.43 -7.84
N HIS A 121 23.98 -0.12 -8.32
CA HIS A 121 25.11 -0.55 -7.50
C HIS A 121 25.56 0.53 -6.49
N GLU A 122 25.76 1.76 -6.94
CA GLU A 122 26.21 2.87 -6.08
C GLU A 122 25.20 3.19 -4.97
N ARG A 123 23.91 3.26 -5.31
CA ARG A 123 22.82 3.51 -4.35
C ARG A 123 22.77 2.42 -3.28
N TYR A 124 22.95 1.16 -3.67
CA TYR A 124 22.90 0.04 -2.73
C TYR A 124 24.13 -0.01 -1.82
N MET A 125 25.31 0.31 -2.35
CA MET A 125 26.52 0.47 -1.52
C MET A 125 26.37 1.62 -0.53
N PHE A 126 25.74 2.72 -0.94
CA PHE A 126 25.45 3.86 -0.07
C PHE A 126 24.45 3.51 1.05
N LEU A 127 23.33 2.85 0.73
CA LEU A 127 22.37 2.39 1.75
C LEU A 127 22.97 1.34 2.70
N LYS A 128 23.83 0.45 2.18
CA LYS A 128 24.57 -0.52 2.99
C LYS A 128 25.53 0.18 3.95
N TRP A 129 26.19 1.26 3.54
CA TRP A 129 26.94 2.13 4.43
C TRP A 129 26.04 2.76 5.49
N GLY A 130 24.87 3.28 5.11
CA GLY A 130 23.89 3.88 6.03
C GLY A 130 23.50 2.91 7.16
N LYS A 131 23.20 1.64 6.83
CA LYS A 131 22.94 0.56 7.80
C LYS A 131 24.06 0.36 8.83
N GLN A 132 25.31 0.59 8.44
CA GLN A 132 26.45 0.45 9.34
C GLN A 132 26.74 1.74 10.12
N ALA A 133 26.42 2.90 9.54
CA ALA A 133 26.75 4.21 10.06
C ALA A 133 25.74 4.74 11.10
N PHE A 134 24.48 4.26 11.08
CA PHE A 134 23.42 4.72 11.95
C PHE A 134 22.85 3.61 12.83
N SER A 135 22.66 3.91 14.12
CA SER A 135 21.99 3.00 15.06
C SER A 135 20.48 2.97 14.80
N ARG A 136 19.81 1.86 15.13
CA ARG A 136 18.36 1.68 14.94
C ARG A 136 17.90 1.83 13.47
N PHE A 137 18.83 1.78 12.52
CA PHE A 137 18.56 1.84 11.09
C PHE A 137 18.74 0.46 10.47
N SER A 138 17.68 -0.08 9.90
CA SER A 138 17.65 -1.38 9.25
C SER A 138 17.45 -1.19 7.73
N VAL A 139 18.06 -2.08 6.95
CA VAL A 139 17.86 -2.14 5.50
C VAL A 139 17.50 -3.56 5.11
N VAL A 140 16.31 -3.72 4.54
CA VAL A 140 15.83 -4.93 3.87
C VAL A 140 16.37 -4.92 2.42
N PRO A 141 17.13 -5.94 2.02
CA PRO A 141 17.82 -5.96 0.73
C PRO A 141 16.84 -6.11 -0.46
N PRO A 142 17.30 -5.77 -1.69
CA PRO A 142 16.50 -5.95 -2.90
C PRO A 142 16.07 -7.41 -3.09
N GLY A 143 14.94 -7.62 -3.79
CA GLY A 143 14.40 -8.95 -4.06
C GLY A 143 13.76 -9.65 -2.85
N THR A 144 13.50 -8.92 -1.77
CA THR A 144 12.78 -9.44 -0.59
C THR A 144 11.27 -9.26 -0.71
N GLY A 145 10.84 -8.07 -1.17
CA GLY A 145 9.44 -7.70 -1.22
C GLY A 145 9.23 -6.19 -1.26
N ILE A 146 7.96 -5.77 -1.34
CA ILE A 146 7.51 -4.38 -1.34
C ILE A 146 7.34 -3.90 0.11
N CYS A 147 7.76 -2.66 0.40
CA CYS A 147 7.83 -2.06 1.73
C CYS A 147 6.56 -2.29 2.57
N HIS A 148 5.37 -2.07 2.02
CA HIS A 148 4.11 -2.20 2.76
C HIS A 148 3.71 -3.65 3.04
N GLN A 149 4.03 -4.58 2.14
CA GLN A 149 3.77 -6.00 2.35
C GLN A 149 4.75 -6.58 3.37
N VAL A 150 6.04 -6.23 3.27
CA VAL A 150 7.05 -6.56 4.29
C VAL A 150 6.67 -5.95 5.65
N ASN A 151 6.12 -4.73 5.65
CA ASN A 151 5.64 -4.10 6.87
C ASN A 151 4.46 -4.88 7.48
N LEU A 152 3.49 -5.30 6.66
CA LEU A 152 2.33 -6.06 7.12
C LEU A 152 2.71 -7.48 7.59
N GLU A 153 3.58 -8.18 6.86
CA GLU A 153 3.95 -9.58 7.10
C GLU A 153 5.05 -9.76 8.14
N TYR A 154 5.89 -8.75 8.38
CA TYR A 154 7.06 -8.91 9.24
C TYR A 154 7.28 -7.75 10.23
N LEU A 155 7.39 -6.50 9.78
CA LEU A 155 7.87 -5.40 10.63
C LEU A 155 6.81 -4.91 11.64
N GLY A 156 5.54 -4.88 11.25
CA GLY A 156 4.44 -4.39 12.08
C GLY A 156 4.16 -5.31 13.28
N LYS A 157 3.94 -4.70 14.45
CA LYS A 157 3.77 -5.41 15.72
C LYS A 157 2.40 -5.26 16.37
N ALA A 158 1.58 -4.31 15.91
CA ALA A 158 0.35 -3.85 16.56
C ALA A 158 0.57 -3.21 17.96
N VAL A 159 1.34 -3.84 18.84
CA VAL A 159 1.78 -3.33 20.14
C VAL A 159 3.28 -3.57 20.28
N TRP A 160 4.02 -2.53 20.64
CA TRP A 160 5.42 -2.62 21.05
C TRP A 160 5.51 -2.82 22.55
N SER A 161 6.60 -3.46 22.98
CA SER A 161 7.04 -3.48 24.36
C SER A 161 8.52 -3.15 24.42
N GLU A 162 8.92 -2.28 25.34
CA GLU A 162 10.34 -2.00 25.58
C GLU A 162 10.62 -1.81 27.06
N LEU A 163 11.85 -2.12 27.47
CA LEU A 163 12.31 -1.91 28.84
C LEU A 163 12.75 -0.45 29.00
N GLN A 164 12.02 0.31 29.80
CA GLN A 164 12.34 1.70 30.16
C GLN A 164 12.52 1.79 31.68
N ASP A 165 13.64 2.33 32.13
CA ASP A 165 13.95 2.51 33.57
C ASP A 165 13.76 1.26 34.46
N GLY A 166 13.96 0.07 33.88
CA GLY A 166 13.82 -1.22 34.57
C GLY A 166 12.40 -1.81 34.55
N GLU A 167 11.43 -1.13 33.94
CA GLU A 167 10.06 -1.59 33.78
C GLU A 167 9.71 -1.82 32.30
N TRP A 168 8.90 -2.84 32.02
CA TRP A 168 8.40 -3.08 30.67
C TRP A 168 7.21 -2.18 30.40
N ILE A 169 7.34 -1.33 29.38
CA ILE A 169 6.27 -0.45 28.91
C ILE A 169 5.75 -0.99 27.59
N ALA A 170 4.43 -1.17 27.50
CA ALA A 170 3.74 -1.54 26.26
C ALA A 170 2.94 -0.36 25.69
N TYR A 171 2.98 -0.20 24.37
CA TYR A 171 2.31 0.89 23.68
C TYR A 171 1.94 0.51 22.24
N PRO A 172 0.97 1.18 21.59
CA PRO A 172 0.55 0.84 20.24
C PRO A 172 1.69 1.05 19.24
N ASP A 173 1.84 0.13 18.30
CA ASP A 173 2.62 0.38 17.10
C ASP A 173 1.97 1.50 16.30
N SER A 174 2.81 2.43 15.85
CA SER A 174 2.39 3.57 15.05
C SER A 174 3.58 4.12 14.27
N LEU A 175 3.35 4.64 13.07
CA LEU A 175 4.45 5.08 12.22
C LEU A 175 4.08 6.18 11.23
N VAL A 176 5.10 6.90 10.81
CA VAL A 176 5.09 7.60 9.53
C VAL A 176 5.97 6.85 8.54
N GLY A 177 5.70 7.01 7.25
CA GLY A 177 6.59 6.49 6.23
C GLY A 177 6.80 7.45 5.07
N THR A 178 7.94 7.32 4.39
CA THR A 178 8.28 8.15 3.21
C THR A 178 7.64 7.61 1.93
N ASP A 179 6.44 7.07 2.06
CA ASP A 179 5.58 6.57 0.98
C ASP A 179 4.10 6.79 1.35
N SER A 180 3.28 7.25 0.40
CA SER A 180 1.88 7.59 0.66
C SER A 180 1.05 6.38 1.15
N HIS A 181 1.38 5.18 0.69
CA HIS A 181 0.63 3.96 0.96
C HIS A 181 1.06 3.25 2.24
N THR A 182 1.89 3.89 3.08
CA THR A 182 2.15 3.45 4.47
C THR A 182 0.85 3.23 5.24
N THR A 183 -0.23 3.87 4.81
CA THR A 183 -1.58 3.65 5.33
C THR A 183 -2.07 2.21 5.24
N MET A 184 -1.49 1.35 4.40
CA MET A 184 -1.83 -0.07 4.31
C MET A 184 -1.74 -0.80 5.66
N ILE A 185 -0.80 -0.38 6.52
CA ILE A 185 -0.58 -1.01 7.84
C ILE A 185 -1.74 -0.79 8.81
N ASN A 186 -2.60 0.20 8.56
CA ASN A 186 -3.78 0.45 9.40
C ASN A 186 -4.80 -0.70 9.35
N GLY A 187 -4.72 -1.60 8.36
CA GLY A 187 -5.47 -2.86 8.36
C GLY A 187 -5.12 -3.80 9.52
N LEU A 188 -3.92 -3.65 10.10
CA LEU A 188 -3.41 -4.38 11.26
C LEU A 188 -3.70 -3.65 12.60
N GLY A 189 -4.45 -2.55 12.59
CA GLY A 189 -4.67 -1.73 13.78
C GLY A 189 -3.47 -0.88 14.20
N VAL A 190 -2.50 -0.71 13.31
CA VAL A 190 -1.32 0.15 13.49
C VAL A 190 -1.61 1.50 12.87
N LEU A 191 -1.62 2.57 13.66
CA LEU A 191 -1.90 3.90 13.14
C LEU A 191 -0.68 4.42 12.36
N GLY A 192 -0.82 4.63 11.05
CA GLY A 192 0.26 5.22 10.27
C GLY A 192 -0.11 5.74 8.89
N TRP A 193 0.71 6.64 8.37
CA TRP A 193 0.46 7.31 7.09
C TRP A 193 1.75 7.80 6.43
N GLY A 194 1.63 8.20 5.16
CA GLY A 194 2.74 8.74 4.39
C GLY A 194 3.02 10.22 4.69
N VAL A 195 4.30 10.57 4.79
CA VAL A 195 4.80 11.94 4.96
C VAL A 195 5.95 12.23 3.99
N GLY A 196 6.39 13.49 3.89
CA GLY A 196 7.57 13.85 3.12
C GLY A 196 8.87 13.38 3.80
N GLY A 197 9.98 13.42 3.05
CA GLY A 197 11.30 13.01 3.56
C GLY A 197 11.72 13.81 4.78
N ILE A 198 11.55 15.13 4.74
CA ILE A 198 11.92 16.05 5.82
C ILE A 198 11.13 15.75 7.11
N GLU A 199 9.82 15.51 7.01
CA GLU A 199 9.00 15.16 8.17
C GLU A 199 9.41 13.80 8.75
N ALA A 200 9.74 12.82 7.91
CA ALA A 200 10.24 11.53 8.37
C ALA A 200 11.64 11.64 9.01
N GLU A 201 12.52 12.50 8.50
CA GLU A 201 13.83 12.83 9.08
C GLU A 201 13.70 13.50 10.44
N ALA A 202 12.78 14.46 10.57
CA ALA A 202 12.46 15.07 11.86
C ALA A 202 11.95 14.01 12.85
N ALA A 203 10.99 13.17 12.42
CA ALA A 203 10.42 12.11 13.24
C ALA A 203 11.47 11.08 13.69
N MET A 204 12.38 10.64 12.80
CA MET A 204 13.43 9.70 13.19
C MET A 204 14.42 10.32 14.19
N LEU A 205 14.63 11.64 14.16
CA LEU A 205 15.45 12.37 15.13
C LEU A 205 14.68 12.76 16.41
N GLY A 206 13.47 12.20 16.60
CA GLY A 206 12.65 12.35 17.80
C GLY A 206 11.83 13.65 17.87
N GLN A 207 11.78 14.43 16.79
CA GLN A 207 10.85 15.56 16.73
C GLN A 207 9.42 15.02 16.58
N PRO A 208 8.47 15.52 17.39
CA PRO A 208 7.07 15.16 17.21
C PRO A 208 6.54 15.71 15.89
N VAL A 209 5.61 14.98 15.29
CA VAL A 209 4.80 15.46 14.17
C VAL A 209 3.70 16.34 14.74
N SER A 210 3.73 17.62 14.34
CA SER A 210 2.68 18.57 14.69
C SER A 210 1.45 18.34 13.82
N MET A 211 0.28 18.16 14.43
CA MET A 211 -0.96 17.94 13.69
C MET A 211 -2.17 18.47 14.46
N LEU A 212 -3.20 18.90 13.74
CA LEU A 212 -4.51 19.12 14.35
C LEU A 212 -5.10 17.78 14.78
N ILE A 213 -5.83 17.78 15.89
CA ILE A 213 -6.66 16.63 16.27
C ILE A 213 -7.64 16.36 15.11
N PRO A 214 -7.58 15.18 14.48
CA PRO A 214 -8.30 14.97 13.24
C PRO A 214 -9.79 14.74 13.50
N ASP A 215 -10.62 15.25 12.58
CA ASP A 215 -11.97 14.72 12.41
C ASP A 215 -11.89 13.25 11.98
N VAL A 216 -12.87 12.46 12.42
CA VAL A 216 -12.93 11.02 12.11
C VAL A 216 -14.25 10.70 11.42
N VAL A 217 -14.17 10.19 10.20
CA VAL A 217 -15.32 9.69 9.45
C VAL A 217 -15.46 8.20 9.72
N GLY A 218 -16.59 7.79 10.31
CA GLY A 218 -16.91 6.38 10.50
C GLY A 218 -17.42 5.76 9.19
N PHE A 219 -16.82 4.67 8.74
CA PHE A 219 -17.30 3.92 7.57
C PHE A 219 -17.82 2.55 8.01
N LYS A 220 -19.14 2.43 8.09
CA LYS A 220 -19.82 1.22 8.55
C LYS A 220 -19.88 0.19 7.42
N LEU A 221 -19.34 -1.00 7.67
CA LEU A 221 -19.47 -2.15 6.79
C LEU A 221 -20.43 -3.15 7.42
N THR A 222 -21.44 -3.56 6.63
CA THR A 222 -22.41 -4.59 6.98
C THR A 222 -22.45 -5.67 5.90
N GLY A 223 -23.17 -6.76 6.15
CA GLY A 223 -23.29 -7.85 5.19
C GLY A 223 -21.98 -8.61 4.95
N LYS A 224 -21.90 -9.27 3.79
CA LYS A 224 -20.73 -10.04 3.32
C LYS A 224 -20.58 -9.86 1.82
N LEU A 225 -19.35 -9.89 1.31
CA LEU A 225 -19.11 -9.90 -0.14
C LEU A 225 -19.76 -11.13 -0.78
N ARG A 226 -20.37 -10.92 -1.95
CA ARG A 226 -20.93 -12.00 -2.76
C ARG A 226 -19.82 -12.84 -3.39
N GLU A 227 -20.13 -14.09 -3.72
CA GLU A 227 -19.21 -14.96 -4.46
C GLU A 227 -18.77 -14.29 -5.77
N GLY A 228 -17.46 -14.37 -6.08
CA GLY A 228 -16.87 -13.75 -7.26
C GLY A 228 -16.53 -12.26 -7.12
N ILE A 229 -16.94 -11.61 -6.02
CA ILE A 229 -16.54 -10.24 -5.70
C ILE A 229 -15.24 -10.26 -4.88
N THR A 230 -14.34 -9.34 -5.19
CA THR A 230 -12.99 -9.29 -4.61
C THR A 230 -12.80 -8.10 -3.66
N ALA A 231 -11.72 -8.14 -2.88
CA ALA A 231 -11.26 -7.00 -2.10
C ALA A 231 -11.00 -5.75 -2.97
N THR A 232 -10.56 -5.97 -4.22
CA THR A 232 -10.35 -4.89 -5.20
C THR A 232 -11.67 -4.18 -5.53
N ASP A 233 -12.75 -4.93 -5.76
CA ASP A 233 -14.07 -4.35 -6.05
C ASP A 233 -14.61 -3.54 -4.86
N LEU A 234 -14.41 -4.07 -3.64
CA LEU A 234 -14.78 -3.40 -2.41
C LEU A 234 -14.02 -2.08 -2.24
N VAL A 235 -12.69 -2.09 -2.37
CA VAL A 235 -11.91 -0.86 -2.18
C VAL A 235 -12.19 0.20 -3.25
N LEU A 236 -12.47 -0.19 -4.50
CA LEU A 236 -12.86 0.77 -5.53
C LEU A 236 -14.23 1.42 -5.21
N THR A 237 -15.17 0.64 -4.68
CA THR A 237 -16.47 1.14 -4.23
C THR A 237 -16.32 2.11 -3.06
N VAL A 238 -15.55 1.72 -2.04
CA VAL A 238 -15.21 2.56 -0.87
C VAL A 238 -14.51 3.86 -1.31
N THR A 239 -13.56 3.76 -2.25
CA THR A 239 -12.80 4.91 -2.77
C THR A 239 -13.73 5.92 -3.45
N GLN A 240 -14.66 5.46 -4.27
CA GLN A 240 -15.66 6.31 -4.92
C GLN A 240 -16.56 7.01 -3.88
N MET A 241 -17.05 6.28 -2.87
CA MET A 241 -17.91 6.84 -1.82
C MET A 241 -17.18 7.88 -0.97
N LEU A 242 -15.99 7.57 -0.48
CA LEU A 242 -15.19 8.47 0.36
C LEU A 242 -14.73 9.73 -0.40
N ARG A 243 -14.37 9.60 -1.69
CA ARG A 243 -14.08 10.77 -2.54
C ARG A 243 -15.28 11.68 -2.69
N LYS A 244 -16.47 11.12 -2.90
CA LYS A 244 -17.71 11.89 -3.01
C LYS A 244 -18.06 12.61 -1.70
N HIS A 245 -17.78 11.97 -0.56
CA HIS A 245 -18.01 12.54 0.77
C HIS A 245 -17.03 13.66 1.13
N GLY A 246 -15.77 13.55 0.72
CA GLY A 246 -14.73 14.55 1.00
C GLY A 246 -14.07 14.35 2.35
N VAL A 247 -13.04 13.49 2.37
CA VAL A 247 -12.30 13.10 3.58
C VAL A 247 -10.86 13.64 3.63
N VAL A 248 -10.56 14.67 2.85
CA VAL A 248 -9.23 15.29 2.81
C VAL A 248 -8.85 15.84 4.19
N GLY A 249 -7.69 15.43 4.70
CA GLY A 249 -7.17 15.84 6.01
C GLY A 249 -7.87 15.20 7.21
N LYS A 250 -8.76 14.23 6.98
CA LYS A 250 -9.51 13.51 8.03
C LYS A 250 -8.99 12.09 8.18
N PHE A 251 -9.29 11.48 9.32
CA PHE A 251 -9.18 10.05 9.49
C PHE A 251 -10.48 9.38 9.00
N VAL A 252 -10.35 8.17 8.46
CA VAL A 252 -11.46 7.26 8.24
C VAL A 252 -11.27 6.08 9.18
N GLU A 253 -12.28 5.71 9.95
CA GLU A 253 -12.26 4.50 10.79
C GLU A 253 -13.37 3.55 10.33
N PHE A 254 -12.98 2.34 9.96
CA PHE A 254 -13.90 1.30 9.53
C PHE A 254 -14.47 0.56 10.74
N TYR A 255 -15.79 0.36 10.75
CA TYR A 255 -16.50 -0.28 11.86
C TYR A 255 -17.72 -1.06 11.36
N GLY A 256 -18.45 -1.68 12.29
CA GLY A 256 -19.61 -2.52 12.00
C GLY A 256 -19.29 -4.02 11.98
N ASP A 257 -20.35 -4.83 11.96
CA ASP A 257 -20.24 -6.29 12.09
C ASP A 257 -19.78 -6.97 10.79
N GLY A 258 -19.80 -6.26 9.66
CA GLY A 258 -19.22 -6.76 8.41
C GLY A 258 -17.73 -7.09 8.53
N LEU A 259 -17.02 -6.43 9.44
CA LEU A 259 -15.59 -6.67 9.70
C LEU A 259 -15.31 -8.10 10.19
N ASP A 260 -16.27 -8.77 10.83
CA ASP A 260 -16.12 -10.18 11.29
C ASP A 260 -16.00 -11.17 10.13
N SER A 261 -16.35 -10.74 8.91
CA SER A 261 -16.25 -11.55 7.69
C SER A 261 -15.15 -11.09 6.74
N LEU A 262 -14.43 -10.03 7.10
CA LEU A 262 -13.47 -9.37 6.23
C LEU A 262 -12.04 -9.75 6.65
N PRO A 263 -11.34 -10.63 5.92
CA PRO A 263 -9.97 -11.02 6.22
C PRO A 263 -9.01 -9.84 6.32
N LEU A 264 -7.91 -9.99 7.06
CA LEU A 264 -6.98 -8.88 7.26
C LEU A 264 -6.37 -8.34 5.96
N ALA A 265 -6.13 -9.22 4.99
CA ALA A 265 -5.61 -8.79 3.70
C ALA A 265 -6.60 -7.85 2.96
N ASP A 266 -7.90 -8.08 3.07
CA ASP A 266 -8.93 -7.21 2.48
C ASP A 266 -8.97 -5.85 3.20
N ARG A 267 -8.83 -5.85 4.53
CA ARG A 267 -8.69 -4.61 5.33
C ARG A 267 -7.46 -3.82 4.90
N ALA A 268 -6.32 -4.49 4.70
CA ALA A 268 -5.09 -3.87 4.23
C ALA A 268 -5.24 -3.30 2.80
N THR A 269 -5.94 -3.99 1.90
CA THR A 269 -6.29 -3.48 0.57
C THR A 269 -7.07 -2.16 0.65
N ILE A 270 -8.07 -2.08 1.55
CA ILE A 270 -8.88 -0.87 1.76
C ILE A 270 -8.05 0.27 2.38
N ALA A 271 -7.27 -0.05 3.42
CA ALA A 271 -6.41 0.90 4.12
C ALA A 271 -5.29 1.45 3.21
N ASN A 272 -4.77 0.62 2.29
CA ASN A 272 -3.76 1.01 1.31
C ASN A 272 -4.25 2.23 0.50
N MET A 273 -5.48 2.19 -0.04
CA MET A 273 -5.99 3.24 -0.93
C MET A 273 -6.40 4.55 -0.23
N SER A 274 -6.01 4.76 1.04
CA SER A 274 -6.29 6.01 1.76
C SER A 274 -5.90 7.29 1.02
N PRO A 275 -4.70 7.38 0.41
CA PRO A 275 -4.33 8.54 -0.38
C PRO A 275 -5.24 8.72 -1.61
N GLU A 276 -5.69 7.62 -2.20
CA GLU A 276 -6.57 7.62 -3.37
C GLU A 276 -8.00 8.07 -3.07
N TYR A 277 -8.50 7.97 -1.83
CA TYR A 277 -9.71 8.67 -1.39
C TYR A 277 -9.49 9.96 -0.60
N GLY A 278 -8.23 10.28 -0.29
CA GLY A 278 -7.78 11.55 0.26
C GLY A 278 -7.70 11.62 1.77
N ALA A 279 -8.02 10.53 2.48
CA ALA A 279 -7.88 10.51 3.93
C ALA A 279 -6.41 10.47 4.35
N THR A 280 -6.11 10.96 5.54
CA THR A 280 -4.78 10.77 6.15
C THR A 280 -4.54 9.29 6.43
N CYS A 281 -5.56 8.56 6.89
CA CYS A 281 -5.52 7.11 7.05
C CYS A 281 -6.92 6.48 6.94
N GLY A 282 -6.95 5.16 6.73
CA GLY A 282 -8.12 4.30 6.76
C GLY A 282 -7.91 3.19 7.80
N PHE A 283 -8.41 3.41 9.02
CA PHE A 283 -8.09 2.64 10.21
C PHE A 283 -9.06 1.47 10.46
N PHE A 284 -8.50 0.29 10.71
CA PHE A 284 -9.25 -0.88 11.17
C PHE A 284 -8.78 -1.23 12.60
N PRO A 285 -9.66 -1.19 13.60
CA PRO A 285 -9.25 -1.53 14.96
C PRO A 285 -8.80 -2.99 15.13
N ILE A 286 -8.02 -3.25 16.18
CA ILE A 286 -7.55 -4.59 16.54
C ILE A 286 -8.74 -5.47 16.96
N ASP A 287 -8.85 -6.65 16.38
CA ASP A 287 -9.81 -7.68 16.77
C ASP A 287 -9.25 -9.10 16.58
N ALA A 288 -10.11 -10.12 16.67
CA ALA A 288 -9.71 -11.52 16.54
C ALA A 288 -9.06 -11.84 15.17
N ILE A 289 -9.53 -11.23 14.08
CA ILE A 289 -8.97 -11.41 12.73
C ILE A 289 -7.55 -10.82 12.67
N THR A 290 -7.29 -9.73 13.41
CA THR A 290 -5.92 -9.21 13.58
C THR A 290 -5.00 -10.26 14.18
N LEU A 291 -5.42 -10.90 15.28
CA LEU A 291 -4.61 -11.93 15.95
C LEU A 291 -4.42 -13.18 15.09
N GLU A 292 -5.46 -13.61 14.37
CA GLU A 292 -5.38 -14.73 13.43
C GLU A 292 -4.34 -14.47 12.34
N TYR A 293 -4.33 -13.27 11.75
CA TYR A 293 -3.32 -12.90 10.77
C TYR A 293 -1.92 -12.85 11.37
N MET A 294 -1.76 -12.30 12.58
CA MET A 294 -0.45 -12.26 13.25
C MET A 294 0.11 -13.68 13.46
N ARG A 295 -0.73 -14.64 13.90
CA ARG A 295 -0.33 -16.05 14.00
C ARG A 295 -0.01 -16.65 12.63
N LEU A 296 -0.85 -16.41 11.62
CA LEU A 296 -0.66 -16.91 10.25
C LEU A 296 0.67 -16.46 9.64
N SER A 297 1.08 -15.23 9.95
CA SER A 297 2.33 -14.62 9.46
C SER A 297 3.54 -14.90 10.37
N GLY A 298 3.39 -15.81 11.34
CA GLY A 298 4.51 -16.31 12.14
C GLY A 298 4.96 -15.39 13.27
N ARG A 299 4.13 -14.43 13.72
CA ARG A 299 4.39 -13.70 14.97
C ARG A 299 4.30 -14.67 16.15
N SER A 300 5.14 -14.46 17.17
CA SER A 300 5.17 -15.33 18.35
C SER A 300 3.88 -15.25 19.16
N ASP A 301 3.51 -16.36 19.81
CA ASP A 301 2.33 -16.41 20.68
C ASP A 301 2.42 -15.37 21.81
N ASP A 302 3.60 -15.13 22.38
CA ASP A 302 3.84 -14.09 23.39
C ASP A 302 3.46 -12.68 22.88
N LEU A 303 3.81 -12.35 21.63
CA LEU A 303 3.45 -11.06 21.04
C LEU A 303 1.94 -10.98 20.80
N VAL A 304 1.32 -12.06 20.33
CA VAL A 304 -0.12 -12.11 20.09
C VAL A 304 -0.91 -11.96 21.39
N GLU A 305 -0.47 -12.61 22.47
CA GLU A 305 -1.04 -12.47 23.81
C GLU A 305 -0.89 -11.04 24.36
N LEU A 306 0.30 -10.43 24.18
CA LEU A 306 0.52 -9.04 24.54
C LEU A 306 -0.46 -8.11 23.81
N VAL A 307 -0.60 -8.26 22.49
CA VAL A 307 -1.49 -7.43 21.67
C VAL A 307 -2.94 -7.56 22.14
N GLU A 308 -3.42 -8.78 22.36
CA GLU A 308 -4.78 -9.03 22.82
C GLU A 308 -5.05 -8.39 24.19
N THR A 309 -4.16 -8.65 25.15
CA THR A 309 -4.29 -8.18 26.53
C THR A 309 -4.24 -6.66 26.59
N TYR A 310 -3.26 -6.06 25.90
CA TYR A 310 -3.08 -4.61 25.84
C TYR A 310 -4.26 -3.92 25.17
N ALA A 311 -4.68 -4.39 23.98
CA ALA A 311 -5.76 -3.76 23.23
C ALA A 311 -7.09 -3.80 24.00
N LYS A 312 -7.37 -4.89 24.72
CA LYS A 312 -8.56 -5.01 25.59
C LYS A 312 -8.47 -4.06 26.79
N ALA A 313 -7.33 -4.02 27.48
CA ALA A 313 -7.13 -3.16 28.63
C ALA A 313 -7.24 -1.66 28.29
N GLN A 314 -6.72 -1.25 27.13
CA GLN A 314 -6.76 0.14 26.66
C GLN A 314 -8.06 0.51 25.92
N GLY A 315 -9.01 -0.43 25.80
CA GLY A 315 -10.26 -0.21 25.06
C GLY A 315 -10.06 0.04 23.55
N MET A 316 -8.92 -0.40 23.00
CA MET A 316 -8.56 -0.35 21.58
C MET A 316 -9.05 -1.60 20.81
N TRP A 317 -9.42 -2.66 21.54
CA TRP A 317 -10.09 -3.83 20.98
C TRP A 317 -11.48 -3.47 20.42
N ARG A 318 -11.80 -3.95 19.22
CA ARG A 318 -13.14 -3.87 18.63
C ARG A 318 -14.01 -5.03 19.13
N ASN A 319 -15.23 -4.71 19.53
CA ASN A 319 -16.28 -5.70 19.80
C ASN A 319 -17.38 -5.64 18.73
N PRO A 320 -18.08 -6.76 18.46
CA PRO A 320 -19.33 -6.74 17.70
C PRO A 320 -20.33 -5.74 18.29
N GLY A 321 -20.99 -4.96 17.44
CA GLY A 321 -21.92 -3.91 17.83
C GLY A 321 -21.28 -2.62 18.40
N ASP A 322 -19.95 -2.48 18.40
CA ASP A 322 -19.29 -1.21 18.77
C ASP A 322 -19.79 -0.07 17.85
N GLU A 323 -20.27 1.02 18.46
CA GLU A 323 -20.73 2.25 17.79
C GLU A 323 -20.01 3.48 18.40
N PRO A 324 -18.74 3.71 18.03
CA PRO A 324 -18.00 4.90 18.44
C PRO A 324 -18.67 6.19 17.95
N VAL A 325 -18.34 7.32 18.57
CA VAL A 325 -18.78 8.63 18.09
C VAL A 325 -17.83 9.08 16.98
N PHE A 326 -18.38 9.41 15.81
CA PHE A 326 -17.64 9.91 14.66
C PHE A 326 -18.12 11.32 14.30
N THR A 327 -17.28 12.10 13.61
CA THR A 327 -17.63 13.43 13.08
C THR A 327 -18.74 13.33 12.03
N SER A 328 -18.69 12.28 11.20
CA SER A 328 -19.74 11.92 10.24
C SER A 328 -19.66 10.42 9.95
N THR A 329 -20.71 9.85 9.38
CA THR A 329 -20.74 8.42 9.05
C THR A 329 -21.19 8.16 7.61
N LEU A 330 -20.67 7.08 7.03
CA LEU A 330 -21.12 6.44 5.80
C LEU A 330 -21.40 4.96 6.10
N GLU A 331 -22.25 4.33 5.30
CA GLU A 331 -22.57 2.90 5.43
C GLU A 331 -22.56 2.23 4.06
N LEU A 332 -22.05 1.00 4.02
CA LEU A 332 -22.05 0.13 2.85
C LEU A 332 -22.39 -1.30 3.27
N ASP A 333 -23.46 -1.85 2.68
CA ASP A 333 -23.68 -3.28 2.66
C ASP A 333 -22.74 -3.91 1.62
N MET A 334 -21.84 -4.79 2.06
CA MET A 334 -20.90 -5.47 1.18
C MET A 334 -21.59 -6.37 0.15
N GLY A 335 -22.87 -6.73 0.36
CA GLY A 335 -23.69 -7.44 -0.60
C GLY A 335 -24.00 -6.64 -1.88
N ASP A 336 -23.96 -5.31 -1.80
CA ASP A 336 -24.24 -4.42 -2.94
C ASP A 336 -23.02 -4.20 -3.85
N VAL A 337 -21.83 -4.65 -3.42
CA VAL A 337 -20.60 -4.53 -4.21
C VAL A 337 -20.70 -5.43 -5.44
N GLU A 338 -20.30 -4.90 -6.59
CA GLU A 338 -20.25 -5.58 -7.88
C GLU A 338 -18.84 -5.47 -8.48
N ALA A 339 -18.51 -6.40 -9.38
CA ALA A 339 -17.23 -6.44 -10.08
C ALA A 339 -16.98 -5.15 -10.85
N SER A 340 -15.80 -4.57 -10.71
CA SER A 340 -15.49 -3.25 -11.26
C SER A 340 -14.01 -3.06 -11.61
N LEU A 341 -13.74 -2.03 -12.42
CA LEU A 341 -12.41 -1.49 -12.68
C LEU A 341 -12.42 0.01 -12.38
N ALA A 342 -11.24 0.62 -12.26
CA ALA A 342 -11.10 2.07 -12.15
C ALA A 342 -10.25 2.63 -13.30
N GLY A 343 -10.75 3.64 -13.98
CA GLY A 343 -10.06 4.25 -15.11
C GLY A 343 -10.95 5.03 -16.06
N PRO A 344 -10.37 5.56 -17.14
CA PRO A 344 -9.01 5.27 -17.61
C PRO A 344 -7.90 6.11 -16.97
N LYS A 345 -8.21 7.15 -16.18
CA LYS A 345 -7.21 8.14 -15.74
C LYS A 345 -7.10 8.35 -14.23
N ARG A 346 -8.13 8.02 -13.45
CA ARG A 346 -8.16 8.28 -12.01
C ARG A 346 -8.65 7.07 -11.21
N PRO A 347 -8.14 6.83 -10.00
CA PRO A 347 -8.53 5.67 -9.19
C PRO A 347 -10.00 5.70 -8.72
N GLN A 348 -10.59 6.88 -8.61
CA GLN A 348 -11.99 7.05 -8.22
C GLN A 348 -12.99 6.93 -9.38
N ASP A 349 -12.50 6.82 -10.62
CA ASP A 349 -13.34 6.62 -11.80
C ASP A 349 -13.74 5.14 -11.91
N ARG A 350 -14.47 4.65 -10.90
CA ARG A 350 -15.00 3.29 -10.85
C ARG A 350 -16.03 3.08 -11.96
N VAL A 351 -15.86 1.99 -12.70
CA VAL A 351 -16.75 1.51 -13.77
C VAL A 351 -17.10 0.06 -13.47
N ALA A 352 -18.39 -0.27 -13.45
CA ALA A 352 -18.83 -1.66 -13.36
C ALA A 352 -18.23 -2.47 -14.52
N LEU A 353 -17.81 -3.71 -14.27
CA LEU A 353 -17.05 -4.50 -15.25
C LEU A 353 -17.78 -4.64 -16.60
N GLY A 354 -19.12 -4.78 -16.57
CA GLY A 354 -19.96 -4.86 -17.76
C GLY A 354 -20.04 -3.56 -18.57
N ASP A 355 -19.76 -2.42 -17.96
CA ASP A 355 -19.81 -1.08 -18.58
C ASP A 355 -18.45 -0.61 -19.12
N VAL A 356 -17.36 -1.36 -18.89
CA VAL A 356 -16.01 -0.99 -19.33
C VAL A 356 -15.92 -0.71 -20.84
N PRO A 357 -16.51 -1.51 -21.75
CA PRO A 357 -16.48 -1.21 -23.18
C PRO A 357 -17.13 0.14 -23.52
N LYS A 358 -18.24 0.47 -22.85
CA LYS A 358 -18.96 1.73 -23.04
C LYS A 358 -18.17 2.92 -22.49
N ALA A 359 -17.56 2.77 -21.32
CA ALA A 359 -16.71 3.80 -20.72
C ALA A 359 -15.46 4.07 -21.56
N PHE A 360 -14.84 3.02 -22.11
CA PHE A 360 -13.69 3.14 -23.01
C PHE A 360 -14.05 3.92 -24.28
N ALA A 361 -15.15 3.53 -24.95
CA ALA A 361 -15.62 4.22 -26.15
C ALA A 361 -15.91 5.71 -25.88
N ALA A 362 -16.57 6.04 -24.76
CA ALA A 362 -16.86 7.42 -24.39
C ALA A 362 -15.59 8.24 -24.09
N SER A 363 -14.58 7.64 -23.47
CA SER A 363 -13.29 8.31 -23.21
C SER A 363 -12.54 8.61 -24.50
N ALA A 364 -12.54 7.68 -25.47
CA ALA A 364 -11.91 7.88 -26.76
C ALA A 364 -12.58 9.02 -27.56
N GLU A 365 -13.90 9.17 -27.47
CA GLU A 365 -14.65 10.29 -28.08
C GLU A 365 -14.32 11.65 -27.45
N LEU A 366 -14.01 11.69 -26.15
CA LEU A 366 -13.70 12.93 -25.43
C LEU A 366 -12.26 13.42 -25.67
N GLU A 367 -11.30 12.51 -25.90
CA GLU A 367 -9.90 12.87 -26.16
C GLU A 367 -9.65 13.33 -27.60
N LEU A 368 -10.47 12.85 -28.55
CA LEU A 368 -10.32 13.14 -29.96
C LEU A 368 -11.32 14.22 -30.39
N ASN A 369 -10.83 15.34 -30.91
CA ASN A 369 -11.64 16.25 -31.73
C ASN A 369 -12.09 15.52 -33.01
N THR A 370 -13.14 14.70 -32.92
CA THR A 370 -14.09 14.28 -33.96
C THR A 370 -13.53 14.00 -35.38
N ALA A 371 -12.44 13.24 -35.56
CA ALA A 371 -11.94 12.92 -36.91
C ALA A 371 -11.55 11.46 -37.22
N GLN A 372 -11.33 10.57 -36.25
CA GLN A 372 -10.98 9.17 -36.55
C GLN A 372 -11.76 8.20 -35.67
N ARG A 373 -12.95 7.81 -36.14
CA ARG A 373 -13.84 6.84 -35.47
C ARG A 373 -13.56 5.38 -35.82
N ASP A 374 -12.58 5.10 -36.69
CA ASP A 374 -12.43 3.76 -37.28
C ASP A 374 -10.94 3.44 -37.54
N ARG A 375 -10.13 3.40 -36.46
CA ARG A 375 -8.73 2.97 -36.56
C ARG A 375 -8.68 1.50 -36.89
N GLN A 376 -8.16 1.17 -38.07
CA GLN A 376 -8.01 -0.20 -38.51
C GLN A 376 -6.87 -0.89 -37.75
N PRO A 377 -6.97 -2.21 -37.50
CA PRO A 377 -5.86 -2.97 -36.94
C PRO A 377 -4.56 -2.78 -37.74
N VAL A 378 -3.44 -2.66 -37.04
CA VAL A 378 -2.12 -2.45 -37.66
C VAL A 378 -1.37 -3.78 -37.74
N ASP A 379 -0.97 -4.16 -38.96
CA ASP A 379 -0.11 -5.34 -39.17
C ASP A 379 1.28 -5.13 -38.55
N TYR A 380 1.77 -6.15 -37.85
CA TYR A 380 3.13 -6.21 -37.34
C TYR A 380 3.65 -7.66 -37.36
N THR A 381 4.98 -7.81 -37.30
CA THR A 381 5.63 -9.13 -37.25
C THR A 381 6.35 -9.28 -35.92
N MET A 382 6.16 -10.43 -35.26
CA MET A 382 6.86 -10.76 -34.03
C MET A 382 7.23 -12.24 -34.04
N ASN A 383 8.49 -12.56 -33.72
CA ASN A 383 9.04 -13.92 -33.78
C ASN A 383 8.80 -14.60 -35.14
N GLY A 384 8.91 -13.83 -36.23
CA GLY A 384 8.69 -14.31 -37.60
C GLY A 384 7.23 -14.60 -37.99
N GLN A 385 6.26 -14.31 -37.11
CA GLN A 385 4.83 -14.52 -37.35
C GLN A 385 4.10 -13.18 -37.54
N PRO A 386 3.19 -13.07 -38.53
CA PRO A 386 2.38 -11.88 -38.74
C PRO A 386 1.19 -11.83 -37.78
N TYR A 387 0.89 -10.63 -37.27
CA TYR A 387 -0.23 -10.36 -36.37
C TYR A 387 -0.87 -9.01 -36.70
N GLN A 388 -2.05 -8.76 -36.13
CA GLN A 388 -2.75 -7.48 -36.22
C GLN A 388 -2.99 -6.93 -34.82
N LEU A 389 -2.60 -5.68 -34.58
CA LEU A 389 -2.85 -4.99 -33.32
C LEU A 389 -4.09 -4.09 -33.47
N PRO A 390 -5.23 -4.41 -32.82
CA PRO A 390 -6.43 -3.59 -32.88
C PRO A 390 -6.34 -2.36 -31.98
N ASP A 391 -7.14 -1.33 -32.29
CA ASP A 391 -7.43 -0.24 -31.35
C ASP A 391 -8.16 -0.80 -30.12
N GLY A 392 -7.87 -0.24 -28.93
CA GLY A 392 -8.35 -0.75 -27.65
C GLY A 392 -7.66 -2.02 -27.15
N ALA A 393 -6.61 -2.50 -27.83
CA ALA A 393 -5.85 -3.66 -27.38
C ALA A 393 -5.25 -3.44 -25.98
N VAL A 394 -5.40 -4.43 -25.10
CA VAL A 394 -4.60 -4.49 -23.86
C VAL A 394 -3.18 -4.87 -24.25
N VAL A 395 -2.22 -3.99 -23.96
CA VAL A 395 -0.79 -4.22 -24.25
C VAL A 395 0.03 -4.46 -23.00
N ILE A 396 -0.50 -4.13 -21.82
CA ILE A 396 0.09 -4.47 -20.51
C ILE A 396 -0.99 -5.12 -19.65
N ALA A 397 -0.66 -6.26 -19.04
CA ALA A 397 -1.48 -6.96 -18.06
C ALA A 397 -0.62 -7.35 -16.85
N ALA A 398 -0.64 -6.56 -15.77
CA ALA A 398 0.29 -6.74 -14.65
C ALA A 398 -0.43 -7.12 -13.35
N ILE A 399 -0.06 -8.27 -12.78
CA ILE A 399 -0.36 -8.60 -11.38
C ILE A 399 0.80 -8.02 -10.55
N THR A 400 0.56 -6.85 -9.97
CA THR A 400 1.56 -5.99 -9.29
C THR A 400 0.94 -5.33 -8.06
N SER A 401 1.70 -4.46 -7.40
CA SER A 401 1.34 -3.66 -6.22
C SER A 401 1.18 -4.46 -4.93
N CYS A 402 1.68 -3.87 -3.83
CA CYS A 402 1.37 -4.34 -2.47
C CYS A 402 -0.14 -4.34 -2.17
N THR A 403 -0.95 -3.50 -2.84
CA THR A 403 -2.41 -3.40 -2.63
C THR A 403 -3.12 -4.74 -2.77
N ASN A 404 -2.74 -5.55 -3.77
CA ASN A 404 -3.41 -6.80 -4.09
C ASN A 404 -2.50 -8.03 -3.96
N THR A 405 -1.18 -7.89 -4.11
CA THR A 405 -0.26 -9.05 -3.98
C THR A 405 -0.03 -9.50 -2.53
N SER A 406 -0.39 -8.65 -1.56
CA SER A 406 -0.47 -9.01 -0.14
C SER A 406 -1.72 -9.80 0.22
N ASN A 407 -2.62 -10.03 -0.73
CA ASN A 407 -3.89 -10.70 -0.52
C ASN A 407 -3.90 -12.08 -1.18
N PRO A 408 -3.74 -13.17 -0.39
CA PRO A 408 -3.74 -14.53 -0.91
C PRO A 408 -5.03 -14.89 -1.64
N SER A 409 -6.19 -14.35 -1.24
CA SER A 409 -7.49 -14.67 -1.85
C SER A 409 -7.52 -14.32 -3.33
N VAL A 410 -7.08 -13.11 -3.70
CA VAL A 410 -7.09 -12.66 -5.11
C VAL A 410 -5.98 -13.32 -5.94
N LEU A 411 -4.83 -13.64 -5.35
CA LEU A 411 -3.75 -14.32 -6.08
C LEU A 411 -4.04 -15.81 -6.28
N MET A 412 -4.65 -16.48 -5.30
CA MET A 412 -5.17 -17.83 -5.47
C MET A 412 -6.29 -17.86 -6.51
N ALA A 413 -7.20 -16.88 -6.49
CA ALA A 413 -8.22 -16.74 -7.53
C ALA A 413 -7.61 -16.54 -8.92
N ALA A 414 -6.58 -15.71 -9.05
CA ALA A 414 -5.86 -15.50 -10.32
C ALA A 414 -5.22 -16.80 -10.82
N GLY A 415 -4.54 -17.56 -9.96
CA GLY A 415 -3.96 -18.86 -10.32
C GLY A 415 -5.00 -19.91 -10.70
N LEU A 416 -6.13 -19.97 -9.98
CA LEU A 416 -7.25 -20.87 -10.29
C LEU A 416 -7.92 -20.51 -11.63
N LEU A 417 -8.07 -19.21 -11.92
CA LEU A 417 -8.56 -18.71 -13.19
C LEU A 417 -7.60 -19.07 -14.32
N ALA A 418 -6.30 -18.87 -14.14
CA ALA A 418 -5.27 -19.24 -15.10
C ALA A 418 -5.32 -20.74 -15.41
N LYS A 419 -5.40 -21.59 -14.39
CA LYS A 419 -5.57 -23.04 -14.53
C LYS A 419 -6.80 -23.40 -15.37
N LYS A 420 -7.94 -22.78 -15.09
CA LYS A 420 -9.19 -23.02 -15.84
C LYS A 420 -9.03 -22.58 -17.30
N ALA A 421 -8.46 -21.40 -17.54
CA ALA A 421 -8.26 -20.83 -18.87
C ALA A 421 -7.36 -21.73 -19.73
N VAL A 422 -6.20 -22.12 -19.21
CA VAL A 422 -5.26 -23.04 -19.88
C VAL A 422 -5.90 -24.39 -20.18
N THR A 423 -6.63 -24.97 -19.21
CA THR A 423 -7.32 -26.25 -19.40
C THR A 423 -8.38 -26.18 -20.52
N LEU A 424 -8.96 -25.00 -20.75
CA LEU A 424 -9.91 -24.73 -21.83
C LEU A 424 -9.22 -24.34 -23.16
N GLY A 425 -7.88 -24.32 -23.21
CA GLY A 425 -7.10 -23.98 -24.39
C GLY A 425 -7.02 -22.49 -24.69
N LEU A 426 -7.39 -21.62 -23.74
CA LEU A 426 -7.24 -20.18 -23.88
C LEU A 426 -5.77 -19.77 -23.78
N LYS A 427 -5.40 -18.77 -24.57
CA LYS A 427 -4.04 -18.23 -24.62
C LYS A 427 -4.07 -16.70 -24.56
N ARG A 428 -3.04 -16.12 -23.95
CA ARG A 428 -2.77 -14.68 -24.02
C ARG A 428 -2.46 -14.29 -25.47
N GLN A 429 -2.94 -13.12 -25.91
CA GLN A 429 -2.55 -12.55 -27.19
C GLN A 429 -1.08 -12.14 -27.17
N PRO A 430 -0.32 -12.35 -28.27
CA PRO A 430 1.14 -12.29 -28.25
C PRO A 430 1.69 -10.89 -27.93
N TRP A 431 0.97 -9.82 -28.27
CA TRP A 431 1.35 -8.43 -27.99
C TRP A 431 1.26 -8.01 -26.51
N VAL A 432 0.61 -8.81 -25.67
CA VAL A 432 0.36 -8.44 -24.27
C VAL A 432 1.62 -8.64 -23.43
N LYS A 433 2.16 -7.58 -22.84
CA LYS A 433 3.17 -7.67 -21.80
C LYS A 433 2.53 -8.08 -20.47
N ALA A 434 2.51 -9.38 -20.21
CA ALA A 434 2.04 -9.94 -18.95
C ALA A 434 3.18 -10.05 -17.93
N SER A 435 2.88 -9.81 -16.66
CA SER A 435 3.87 -9.89 -15.58
C SER A 435 3.24 -10.19 -14.22
N LEU A 436 3.97 -10.97 -13.40
CA LEU A 436 3.68 -11.18 -11.99
C LEU A 436 4.82 -10.61 -11.14
N ALA A 437 4.53 -9.58 -10.36
CA ALA A 437 5.46 -8.93 -9.43
C ALA A 437 4.90 -8.97 -8.01
N PRO A 438 5.14 -10.06 -7.25
CA PRO A 438 4.65 -10.20 -5.90
C PRO A 438 5.33 -9.23 -4.92
N GLY A 439 4.61 -8.79 -3.90
CA GLY A 439 5.20 -7.98 -2.84
C GLY A 439 5.94 -8.77 -1.75
N SER A 440 5.98 -10.10 -1.80
CA SER A 440 6.91 -10.93 -1.01
C SER A 440 7.09 -12.32 -1.62
N LYS A 441 8.12 -13.05 -1.15
CA LYS A 441 8.39 -14.43 -1.58
C LYS A 441 7.31 -15.43 -1.17
N VAL A 442 6.55 -15.13 -0.10
CA VAL A 442 5.47 -15.98 0.40
C VAL A 442 4.42 -16.25 -0.68
N VAL A 443 4.18 -15.26 -1.56
CA VAL A 443 3.28 -15.39 -2.71
C VAL A 443 3.71 -16.51 -3.65
N SER A 444 4.97 -16.48 -4.07
CA SER A 444 5.52 -17.49 -4.97
C SER A 444 5.48 -18.87 -4.32
N ASP A 445 5.76 -18.95 -3.02
CA ASP A 445 5.76 -20.21 -2.27
C ASP A 445 4.37 -20.87 -2.23
N TYR A 446 3.31 -20.13 -1.88
CA TYR A 446 1.97 -20.73 -1.84
C TYR A 446 1.41 -21.03 -3.23
N LEU A 447 1.73 -20.22 -4.26
CA LEU A 447 1.31 -20.49 -5.65
C LEU A 447 1.98 -21.76 -6.17
N ALA A 448 3.26 -21.96 -5.86
CA ALA A 448 4.01 -23.17 -6.20
C ALA A 448 3.45 -24.39 -5.44
N GLN A 449 3.20 -24.26 -4.14
CA GLN A 449 2.62 -25.33 -3.32
C GLN A 449 1.22 -25.74 -3.80
N ALA A 450 0.40 -24.76 -4.21
CA ALA A 450 -0.92 -24.99 -4.81
C ALA A 450 -0.85 -25.52 -6.25
N LYS A 451 0.35 -25.60 -6.85
CA LYS A 451 0.60 -26.03 -8.24
C LYS A 451 -0.14 -25.15 -9.24
N LEU A 452 -0.16 -23.84 -9.00
CA LEU A 452 -0.80 -22.84 -9.86
C LEU A 452 0.21 -22.10 -10.75
N THR A 453 1.47 -22.00 -10.34
CA THR A 453 2.55 -21.31 -11.08
C THR A 453 2.64 -21.71 -12.55
N PRO A 454 2.67 -23.00 -12.94
CA PRO A 454 2.80 -23.37 -14.36
C PRO A 454 1.68 -22.83 -15.25
N TYR A 455 0.47 -22.65 -14.71
CA TYR A 455 -0.65 -22.11 -15.46
C TYR A 455 -0.60 -20.60 -15.60
N LEU A 456 -0.02 -19.90 -14.61
CA LEU A 456 0.26 -18.47 -14.70
C LEU A 456 1.35 -18.22 -15.75
N ASP A 457 2.43 -19.02 -15.70
CA ASP A 457 3.55 -18.95 -16.64
C ASP A 457 3.10 -19.23 -18.09
N GLU A 458 2.22 -20.22 -18.32
CA GLU A 458 1.68 -20.48 -19.66
C GLU A 458 0.88 -19.30 -20.24
N LEU A 459 0.30 -18.46 -19.37
CA LEU A 459 -0.35 -17.22 -19.76
C LEU A 459 0.60 -16.01 -19.79
N GLY A 460 1.89 -16.20 -19.51
CA GLY A 460 2.93 -15.17 -19.49
C GLY A 460 3.01 -14.36 -18.20
N PHE A 461 2.33 -14.79 -17.12
CA PHE A 461 2.44 -14.20 -15.79
C PHE A 461 3.60 -14.81 -15.00
N ASN A 462 4.76 -14.95 -15.66
CA ASN A 462 6.00 -15.37 -15.01
C ASN A 462 6.42 -14.33 -13.97
N LEU A 463 7.15 -14.80 -12.96
CA LEU A 463 7.76 -13.93 -11.96
C LEU A 463 8.74 -12.97 -12.64
N VAL A 464 8.53 -11.66 -12.46
CA VAL A 464 9.42 -10.62 -13.02
C VAL A 464 10.28 -9.94 -11.96
N GLY A 465 9.94 -10.06 -10.68
CA GLY A 465 10.65 -9.40 -9.57
C GLY A 465 9.80 -9.28 -8.30
N TYR A 466 10.47 -9.06 -7.17
CA TYR A 466 9.81 -8.74 -5.90
C TYR A 466 9.98 -7.25 -5.59
N GLY A 467 9.09 -6.42 -6.14
CA GLY A 467 9.16 -4.96 -6.01
C GLY A 467 8.01 -4.24 -6.73
N CYS A 468 7.98 -2.91 -6.62
CA CYS A 468 6.86 -2.09 -7.07
C CYS A 468 6.57 -2.17 -8.57
N THR A 469 7.61 -2.33 -9.41
CA THR A 469 7.50 -2.59 -10.86
C THR A 469 6.47 -1.70 -11.58
N THR A 470 5.51 -2.29 -12.30
CA THR A 470 4.48 -1.60 -13.07
C THR A 470 3.61 -0.67 -12.21
N CYS A 471 3.44 -0.95 -10.91
CA CYS A 471 2.63 -0.11 -10.01
C CYS A 471 3.16 1.33 -9.89
N ILE A 472 4.47 1.52 -9.97
CA ILE A 472 5.12 2.84 -9.90
C ILE A 472 5.53 3.37 -11.28
N GLY A 473 5.12 2.68 -12.36
CA GLY A 473 5.51 3.03 -13.73
C GLY A 473 6.81 2.39 -14.21
N ASN A 474 7.49 1.58 -13.40
CA ASN A 474 8.67 0.79 -13.82
C ASN A 474 8.24 -0.44 -14.63
N SER A 475 7.41 -0.22 -15.66
CA SER A 475 6.87 -1.27 -16.52
C SER A 475 7.85 -1.76 -17.57
N GLY A 476 8.99 -1.10 -17.76
CA GLY A 476 9.91 -1.32 -18.88
C GLY A 476 9.29 -1.06 -20.26
N PRO A 477 10.05 -1.22 -21.35
CA PRO A 477 9.58 -0.98 -22.71
C PRO A 477 8.61 -2.07 -23.18
N LEU A 478 7.74 -1.74 -24.13
CA LEU A 478 7.01 -2.76 -24.90
C LEU A 478 7.94 -3.31 -25.99
N PRO A 479 7.65 -4.49 -26.56
CA PRO A 479 8.42 -4.97 -27.71
C PRO A 479 8.36 -3.96 -28.86
N GLU A 480 9.50 -3.69 -29.51
CA GLU A 480 9.62 -2.69 -30.59
C GLU A 480 8.55 -2.83 -31.70
N PRO A 481 8.19 -4.05 -32.17
CA PRO A 481 7.12 -4.19 -33.17
C PRO A 481 5.76 -3.68 -32.68
N ILE A 482 5.47 -3.81 -31.37
CA ILE A 482 4.22 -3.36 -30.75
C ILE A 482 4.23 -1.83 -30.61
N GLU A 483 5.32 -1.25 -30.10
CA GLU A 483 5.44 0.22 -30.01
C GLU A 483 5.34 0.89 -31.38
N THR A 484 5.99 0.30 -32.38
CA THR A 484 5.94 0.77 -33.77
C THR A 484 4.52 0.69 -34.32
N ALA A 485 3.80 -0.41 -34.06
CA ALA A 485 2.41 -0.57 -34.50
C ALA A 485 1.48 0.46 -33.84
N ILE A 486 1.62 0.69 -32.53
CA ILE A 486 0.86 1.70 -31.78
C ILE A 486 1.10 3.09 -32.38
N LYS A 487 2.35 3.49 -32.55
CA LYS A 487 2.73 4.82 -33.09
C LYS A 487 2.26 4.99 -34.53
N LYS A 488 2.42 3.97 -35.37
CA LYS A 488 2.04 4.00 -36.80
C LYS A 488 0.52 4.08 -37.00
N GLY A 489 -0.25 3.40 -36.17
CA GLY A 489 -1.72 3.40 -36.23
C GLY A 489 -2.39 4.51 -35.43
N ASP A 490 -1.62 5.32 -34.69
CA ASP A 490 -2.16 6.22 -33.67
C ASP A 490 -3.12 5.51 -32.70
N LEU A 491 -2.80 4.26 -32.32
CA LEU A 491 -3.73 3.40 -31.59
C LEU A 491 -3.90 3.84 -30.13
N THR A 492 -5.13 3.83 -29.65
CA THR A 492 -5.43 3.94 -28.22
C THR A 492 -5.39 2.54 -27.61
N VAL A 493 -4.38 2.27 -26.78
CA VAL A 493 -4.19 0.95 -26.14
C VAL A 493 -4.40 1.01 -24.63
N GLY A 494 -4.73 -0.13 -24.03
CA GLY A 494 -4.99 -0.27 -22.61
C GLY A 494 -3.83 -0.92 -21.83
N ALA A 495 -3.68 -0.50 -20.59
CA ALA A 495 -2.90 -1.20 -19.57
C ALA A 495 -3.85 -1.57 -18.43
N VAL A 496 -3.88 -2.86 -18.05
CA VAL A 496 -4.67 -3.35 -16.92
C VAL A 496 -3.69 -3.83 -15.86
N LEU A 497 -3.82 -3.32 -14.64
CA LEU A 497 -2.95 -3.67 -13.53
C LEU A 497 -3.72 -3.78 -12.23
N SER A 498 -3.28 -4.66 -11.33
CA SER A 498 -3.79 -4.75 -9.95
C SER A 498 -3.18 -3.68 -9.02
N GLY A 499 -2.90 -2.49 -9.55
CA GLY A 499 -2.36 -1.36 -8.82
C GLY A 499 -3.43 -0.46 -8.20
N ASN A 500 -2.99 0.62 -7.55
CA ASN A 500 -3.84 1.63 -6.92
C ASN A 500 -3.84 2.98 -7.67
N ARG A 501 -2.89 3.20 -8.59
CA ARG A 501 -2.79 4.40 -9.42
C ARG A 501 -2.83 4.07 -10.90
N ASN A 502 -3.58 4.88 -11.64
CA ASN A 502 -3.78 4.82 -13.09
C ASN A 502 -3.64 6.22 -13.72
N LEU A 503 -2.92 7.13 -13.06
CA LEU A 503 -2.53 8.40 -13.65
C LEU A 503 -1.70 8.10 -14.90
N ALA A 504 -2.08 8.68 -16.03
CA ALA A 504 -1.58 8.37 -17.38
C ALA A 504 -0.15 7.80 -17.34
N LEU A 505 -0.04 6.49 -17.53
CA LEU A 505 1.25 5.83 -17.74
C LEU A 505 1.86 6.51 -18.97
N LYS A 506 2.83 7.40 -18.75
CA LYS A 506 3.75 7.77 -19.81
C LYS A 506 4.57 6.53 -20.07
N LEU A 507 4.09 5.68 -20.98
CA LEU A 507 4.94 4.68 -21.61
C LEU A 507 6.15 5.47 -22.14
N PRO A 508 7.38 5.16 -21.71
CA PRO A 508 8.55 5.84 -22.20
C PRO A 508 8.54 5.75 -23.73
N ALA A 509 8.63 6.90 -24.39
CA ALA A 509 8.55 7.03 -25.84
C ALA A 509 9.84 6.59 -26.52
#